data_AF-A0A947B0I1-F1
#
_entry.id   AF-A0A947B0I1-F1
#
_cell.length_a   1.000
_cell.length_b   1.000
_cell.length_c   1.000
_cell.angle_alpha   90.00
_cell.angle_beta   90.00
_cell.angle_gamma   90.00
#
_symmetry.space_group_name_H-M   'P 1'
#
loop_
_entity.id
_entity.type
_entity.pdbx_description
1 polymer ?
#
loop_
_entity_poly.entity_id
_entity_poly.type
_entity_poly.pdbx_seq_one_letter_code
_entity_poly.pdbx_strand_id
1 'polypeptide(L)' 'MEKTWHGFYDKGVPFEIDPPEDPLPKQLEKAARDFPQVTATEFVGAKLTYQQLADQVSRFAASFSQLGVKPGDRVAIM' A
#
# COMPACT_ATOMS: atom_id res chain seq x y z
N MET A 1 4.44 -21.03 17.85
CA MET A 1 5.32 -20.48 18.92
C MET A 1 4.68 -19.22 19.45
N GLU A 2 4.65 -19.05 20.76
CA GLU A 2 4.17 -17.82 21.38
C GLU A 2 5.21 -16.71 21.12
N LYS A 3 4.78 -15.60 20.48
CA LYS A 3 5.64 -14.48 20.16
C LYS A 3 5.58 -13.46 21.30
N THR A 4 6.69 -12.78 21.58
CA THR A 4 6.79 -11.81 22.69
C THR A 4 5.78 -10.67 22.61
N TRP A 5 5.31 -10.32 21.41
CA TRP A 5 4.31 -9.27 21.22
C TRP A 5 2.86 -9.71 21.51
N HIS A 6 2.58 -11.01 21.65
CA HIS A 6 1.22 -11.50 21.94
C HIS A 6 0.68 -10.97 23.28
N GLY A 7 1.55 -10.77 24.28
CA GLY A 7 1.16 -10.21 25.58
C GLY A 7 0.70 -8.75 25.55
N PHE A 8 0.88 -8.06 24.42
CA PHE A 8 0.45 -6.67 24.23
C PHE A 8 -0.86 -6.54 23.44
N TYR A 9 -1.48 -7.65 23.04
CA TYR A 9 -2.77 -7.62 22.34
C TYR A 9 -3.92 -7.58 23.35
N ASP A 10 -4.96 -6.81 23.02
CA ASP A 10 -6.18 -6.78 23.81
C ASP A 10 -6.86 -8.15 23.86
N LYS A 11 -7.56 -8.42 24.96
CA LYS A 11 -8.28 -9.67 25.16
C LYS A 11 -9.31 -9.88 24.04
N GLY A 12 -9.17 -10.98 23.30
CA GLY A 12 -10.08 -11.36 22.22
C GLY A 12 -9.60 -10.95 20.83
N VAL A 13 -8.49 -10.21 20.71
CA VAL A 13 -7.86 -9.94 19.41
C VAL A 13 -7.08 -11.19 18.97
N PRO A 14 -7.34 -11.75 17.78
CA PRO A 14 -6.60 -12.90 17.28
C PRO A 14 -5.16 -12.51 16.95
N PHE A 15 -4.21 -13.40 17.24
CA PHE A 15 -2.79 -13.18 16.95
C PHE A 15 -2.45 -13.34 15.47
N GLU A 16 -3.33 -13.99 14.71
CA GLU A 16 -3.20 -14.24 13.29
C GLU A 16 -4.53 -13.90 12.60
N ILE A 17 -4.43 -13.31 11.42
CA ILE A 17 -5.57 -13.05 10.54
C ILE A 17 -5.29 -13.72 9.20
N ASP A 18 -6.35 -14.09 8.50
CA ASP A 18 -6.21 -14.55 7.12
C ASP A 18 -5.67 -13.40 6.27
N PRO A 19 -4.57 -13.63 5.53
CA PRO A 19 -4.02 -12.59 4.68
C PRO A 19 -5.00 -12.26 3.56
N PRO A 20 -5.15 -10.98 3.18
CA PRO A 20 -5.95 -10.62 2.02
C PRO A 20 -5.36 -11.25 0.76
N GLU A 21 -6.23 -11.71 -0.15
CA GLU A 21 -5.81 -12.36 -1.40
C GLU A 21 -4.97 -11.44 -2.30
N ASP A 22 -5.28 -10.14 -2.29
CA ASP A 22 -4.68 -9.17 -3.19
C ASP A 22 -3.63 -8.30 -2.49
N PRO A 23 -2.46 -8.11 -3.11
CA PRO A 23 -1.43 -7.22 -2.59
C PRO A 23 -1.90 -5.76 -2.64
N LEU A 24 -1.33 -4.92 -1.79
CA LEU A 24 -1.70 -3.50 -1.67
C LEU A 24 -1.75 -2.74 -3.02
N PRO A 25 -0.81 -2.91 -3.97
CA PRO A 25 -0.90 -2.23 -5.28
C PRO A 25 -2.18 -2.58 -6.04
N LYS A 26 -2.64 -3.84 -5.98
CA LYS A 26 -3.87 -4.28 -6.64
C LYS A 26 -5.11 -3.69 -5.97
N GLN A 27 -5.06 -3.44 -4.67
CA GLN A 27 -6.13 -2.72 -3.97
C GLN A 27 -6.21 -1.25 -4.40
N LEU A 28 -5.06 -0.59 -4.62
CA LEU A 28 -5.02 0.76 -5.18
C LEU A 28 -5.59 0.81 -6.60
N GLU A 29 -5.24 -0.15 -7.46
CA GLU A 29 -5.81 -0.25 -8.80
C GLU A 29 -7.33 -0.44 -8.79
N LYS A 30 -7.86 -1.27 -7.88
CA LYS A 30 -9.31 -1.42 -7.68
C LYS A 30 -9.95 -0.09 -7.28
N ALA A 31 -9.41 0.58 -6.26
CA ALA A 31 -9.94 1.86 -5.81
C ALA A 31 -9.90 2.94 -6.91
N ALA A 32 -8.85 2.96 -7.73
CA ALA A 32 -8.75 3.87 -8.87
C ALA A 32 -9.74 3.57 -10.00
N ARG A 33 -10.14 2.31 -10.19
CA ARG A 33 -11.21 1.94 -11.13
C ARG A 33 -12.60 2.27 -10.58
N ASP A 34 -12.86 1.94 -9.33
CA ASP A 34 -14.20 2.01 -8.75
C ASP A 34 -14.54 3.44 -8.30
N PHE A 35 -13.55 4.21 -7.87
CA PHE A 35 -13.71 5.56 -7.31
C PHE A 35 -12.69 6.58 -7.88
N PRO A 36 -12.58 6.73 -9.22
CA PRO A 36 -11.49 7.46 -9.86
C PRO A 36 -11.35 8.93 -9.45
N GLN A 37 -12.48 9.59 -9.17
CA GLN A 37 -12.53 11.03 -8.84
C GLN A 37 -12.57 11.31 -7.32
N VAL A 38 -12.64 10.28 -6.48
CA VAL A 38 -12.62 10.45 -5.03
C VAL A 38 -11.21 10.82 -4.58
N THR A 39 -11.08 11.80 -3.69
CA THR A 39 -9.80 12.19 -3.09
C THR A 39 -9.21 11.02 -2.29
N ALA A 40 -8.04 10.54 -2.69
CA ALA A 40 -7.30 9.48 -2.02
C ALA A 40 -6.35 10.03 -0.94
N THR A 41 -5.70 11.16 -1.22
CA THR A 41 -4.78 11.82 -0.29
C THR A 41 -5.02 13.32 -0.27
N GLU A 42 -4.87 13.93 0.90
CA GLU A 42 -4.85 15.37 1.09
C GLU A 42 -3.67 15.73 1.99
N PHE A 43 -2.76 16.55 1.47
CA PHE A 43 -1.57 17.00 2.19
C PHE A 43 -1.40 18.51 2.03
N VAL A 44 -1.60 19.26 3.13
CA VAL A 44 -1.49 20.72 3.16
C VAL A 44 -2.32 21.39 2.04
N GLY A 45 -3.55 20.90 1.84
CA GLY A 45 -4.47 21.39 0.81
C GLY A 45 -4.22 20.85 -0.61
N ALA A 46 -3.08 20.19 -0.87
CA ALA A 46 -2.86 19.47 -2.12
C ALA A 46 -3.62 18.14 -2.09
N LYS A 47 -4.48 17.91 -3.08
CA LYS A 47 -5.31 16.70 -3.19
C LYS A 47 -4.91 15.88 -4.39
N LEU A 48 -4.92 14.56 -4.23
CA LEU A 48 -4.86 13.60 -5.33
C LEU A 48 -6.10 12.72 -5.29
N THR A 49 -6.73 12.52 -6.44
CA THR A 49 -7.76 11.49 -6.59
C THR A 49 -7.13 10.10 -6.67
N TYR A 50 -7.91 9.04 -6.46
CA TYR A 50 -7.41 7.67 -6.63
C TYR A 50 -6.82 7.43 -8.03
N GLN A 51 -7.44 7.98 -9.08
CA GLN A 51 -6.92 7.88 -10.44
C GLN A 51 -5.54 8.55 -10.57
N GLN A 52 -5.40 9.77 -10.04
CA GLN A 52 -4.13 10.52 -10.10
C GLN A 52 -3.02 9.85 -9.29
N LEU A 53 -3.36 9.32 -8.11
CA LEU A 53 -2.42 8.60 -7.26
C LEU A 53 -1.94 7.32 -7.95
N ALA A 54 -2.84 6.50 -8.50
CA ALA A 54 -2.49 5.26 -9.17
C ALA A 54 -1.59 5.49 -10.40
N ASP A 55 -1.87 6.54 -11.17
CA ASP A 55 -1.05 6.96 -12.30
C ASP A 55 0.36 7.40 -11.85
N GLN A 56 0.47 8.23 -10.80
CA GLN A 56 1.77 8.62 -10.23
C GLN A 56 2.57 7.42 -9.71
N VAL A 57 1.93 6.52 -8.96
CA VAL A 57 2.55 5.29 -8.44
C VAL A 57 3.05 4.41 -9.59
N SER A 58 2.25 4.24 -10.65
CA SER A 58 2.63 3.41 -11.80
C SER A 58 3.87 3.96 -12.51
N ARG A 59 3.93 5.27 -12.72
CA ARG A 59 5.12 5.91 -13.32
C ARG A 59 6.35 5.80 -12.44
N PHE A 60 6.19 5.95 -11.12
CA PHE A 60 7.29 5.81 -10.17
C PHE A 60 7.79 4.36 -10.08
N ALA A 61 6.89 3.37 -10.07
CA ALA A 61 7.28 1.97 -10.12
C ALA A 61 8.02 1.59 -11.42
N ALA A 62 7.63 2.20 -12.55
CA ALA A 62 8.34 2.03 -13.82
C ALA A 62 9.79 2.55 -13.75
N SER A 63 10.05 3.65 -13.04
CA SER A 63 11.43 4.16 -12.88
C SER A 63 12.28 3.22 -12.02
N PHE A 64 11.73 2.59 -10.98
CA PHE A 64 12.46 1.57 -10.21
C PHE A 64 12.82 0.35 -11.05
N SER A 65 11.90 -0.09 -11.91
CA SER A 65 12.19 -1.16 -12.88
C SER A 65 13.35 -0.78 -13.80
N GLN A 66 13.40 0.47 -14.27
CA GLN A 66 14.49 0.99 -15.10
C GLN A 66 15.82 1.11 -14.35
N LEU A 67 15.78 1.41 -13.05
CA LEU A 67 16.95 1.43 -12.16
C LEU A 67 17.44 0.02 -11.77
N GLY A 68 16.73 -1.03 -12.20
CA GLY A 68 17.12 -2.42 -11.99
C GLY A 68 16.63 -3.05 -10.68
N VAL A 69 15.69 -2.40 -9.98
CA VAL A 69 15.05 -2.95 -8.78
C VAL A 69 14.25 -4.22 -9.12
N LYS A 70 14.41 -5.27 -8.32
CA LYS A 70 13.79 -6.58 -8.51
C LYS A 70 12.99 -7.03 -7.27
N PRO A 71 12.08 -8.01 -7.42
CA PRO A 71 11.42 -8.63 -6.27
C PRO A 71 12.45 -9.11 -5.23
N GLY A 72 12.26 -8.70 -3.98
CA GLY A 72 13.19 -9.00 -2.87
C GLY A 72 14.22 -7.90 -2.58
N ASP A 73 14.40 -6.93 -3.48
CA ASP A 73 15.21 -5.75 -3.20
C ASP A 73 14.51 -4.83 -2.20
N ARG A 74 15.32 -4.10 -1.42
CA ARG A 74 14.84 -3.14 -0.42
C ARG A 74 15.20 -1.74 -0.86
N VAL A 75 14.22 -0.84 -0.84
CA VAL A 75 14.37 0.58 -1.18
C VAL A 75 14.13 1.40 0.09
N ALA A 76 15.09 2.24 0.45
CA ALA A 76 14.92 3.18 1.56
C ALA A 76 14.13 4.41 1.08
N ILE A 77 13.23 4.89 1.94
CA ILE A 77 12.54 6.18 1.78
C ILE A 77 13.12 7.11 2.86
N MET A 78 13.50 8.32 2.47
CA MET A 78 14.03 9.36 3.35
C MET A 78 13.10 10.56 3.39
#